data_AF-A0A5J4TTK9-F1
#
_entry.id   AF-A0A5J4TTK9-F1
#
_cell.length_a   1.000
_cell.length_b   1.000
_cell.length_c   1.000
_cell.angle_alpha   90.00
_cell.angle_beta   90.00
_cell.angle_gamma   90.00
#
_symmetry.space_group_name_H-M   'P 1'
#
loop_
_entity.id
_entity.type
_entity.pdbx_description
1 polymer ?
#
loop_
_entity_poly.entity_id
_entity_poly.type
_entity_poly.pdbx_seq_one_letter_code
_entity_poly.pdbx_strand_id
1 'polypeptide(L)'
;MNIMLNSQDEQVRMIATDIIGNIVINGVEGTKDGEKHPFHERLNCDGTINKLIDIFNDIDKEDIHFYIKRILVFLFKAASLPSSIESDVIKELKLWNDFKEIALLAECEANHEAILKNNYEKLLLEEEFWEWETLNQLVLIHTILRFGNDENQRIVAFAMKPKVEKLTNQSYIKELEQNKRWHQREMQIIRSC
;
A
#
# COMPACT_ATOMS: atom_id res chain seq x y z
N MET A 1 -5.50 -0.87 26.15
CA MET A 1 -5.83 -1.49 24.85
C MET A 1 -5.46 -2.97 24.80
N ASN A 2 -4.25 -3.38 25.21
CA ASN A 2 -3.80 -4.79 25.16
C ASN A 2 -4.72 -5.82 25.87
N ILE A 3 -5.43 -5.43 26.94
CA ILE A 3 -6.39 -6.33 27.62
C ILE A 3 -7.60 -6.64 26.72
N MET A 4 -8.09 -5.66 25.96
CA MET A 4 -9.28 -5.83 25.12
C MET A 4 -9.00 -6.65 23.86
N LEU A 5 -7.79 -6.53 23.30
CA LEU A 5 -7.35 -7.35 22.15
C LEU A 5 -7.24 -8.85 22.47
N ASN A 6 -7.09 -9.21 23.75
CA ASN A 6 -7.06 -10.59 24.23
C ASN A 6 -8.42 -11.11 24.70
N SER A 7 -9.49 -10.32 24.54
CA SER A 7 -10.82 -10.73 24.94
C SER A 7 -11.23 -12.00 24.22
N GLN A 8 -11.89 -12.92 24.93
CA GLN A 8 -12.53 -14.08 24.30
C GLN A 8 -13.78 -13.66 23.52
N ASP A 9 -14.35 -12.51 23.86
CA ASP A 9 -15.45 -11.89 23.15
C ASP A 9 -14.95 -11.23 21.85
N GLU A 10 -15.44 -11.75 20.72
CA GLU A 10 -15.16 -11.26 19.37
C GLU A 10 -15.53 -9.80 19.18
N GLN A 11 -16.69 -9.35 19.66
CA GLN A 11 -17.12 -7.96 19.52
C GLN A 11 -16.19 -7.01 20.27
N VAL A 12 -15.75 -7.41 21.47
CA VAL A 12 -14.78 -6.62 22.24
C VAL A 12 -13.45 -6.49 21.48
N ARG A 13 -12.98 -7.58 20.85
CA ARG A 13 -11.76 -7.54 20.03
C ARG A 13 -11.91 -6.66 18.80
N MET A 14 -13.02 -6.80 18.06
CA MET A 14 -13.32 -5.99 16.89
C MET A 14 -13.36 -4.50 17.25
N ILE A 15 -14.13 -4.11 18.27
CA ILE A 15 -14.24 -2.71 18.72
C ILE A 15 -12.86 -2.16 19.11
N ALA A 16 -12.07 -2.94 19.85
CA ALA A 16 -10.73 -2.52 20.23
C ALA A 16 -9.82 -2.30 19.02
N THR A 17 -9.89 -3.21 18.04
CA THR A 17 -9.10 -3.14 16.81
C THR A 17 -9.54 -1.95 15.95
N ASP A 18 -10.84 -1.70 15.81
CA ASP A 18 -11.38 -0.54 15.10
C ASP A 18 -10.96 0.78 15.73
N ILE A 19 -10.98 0.89 17.06
CA ILE A 19 -10.50 2.09 17.76
C ILE A 19 -9.03 2.33 17.46
N ILE A 20 -8.19 1.29 17.55
CA ILE A 20 -6.76 1.40 17.23
C ILE A 20 -6.57 1.79 15.78
N GLY A 21 -7.28 1.13 14.86
CA GLY A 21 -7.29 1.41 13.43
C GLY A 21 -7.62 2.85 13.12
N ASN A 22 -8.69 3.38 13.70
CA ASN A 22 -9.07 4.77 13.51
C ASN A 22 -7.99 5.74 14.02
N ILE A 23 -7.38 5.47 15.17
CA ILE A 23 -6.31 6.33 15.69
C ILE A 23 -5.07 6.29 14.80
N VAL A 24 -4.63 5.09 14.39
CA VAL A 24 -3.43 4.91 13.56
C VAL A 24 -3.65 5.47 12.16
N ILE A 25 -4.73 5.09 11.48
CA ILE A 25 -4.97 5.47 10.09
C ILE A 25 -5.14 6.98 9.94
N ASN A 26 -5.85 7.65 10.86
CA ASN A 26 -5.94 9.10 10.84
C ASN A 26 -4.66 9.77 11.36
N GLY A 27 -3.91 9.10 12.25
CA GLY A 27 -2.65 9.60 12.80
C GLY A 27 -1.52 9.74 11.78
N VAL A 28 -1.65 9.16 10.59
CA VAL A 28 -0.69 9.36 9.49
C VAL A 28 -0.84 10.72 8.81
N GLU A 29 -1.97 11.42 8.99
CA GLU A 29 -2.23 12.70 8.34
C GLU A 29 -1.14 13.73 8.68
N GLY A 30 -0.56 14.35 7.66
CA GLY A 30 0.54 15.30 7.80
C GLY A 30 1.95 14.69 7.87
N THR A 31 2.07 13.35 7.89
CA THR A 31 3.38 12.65 7.78
C THR A 31 3.90 12.76 6.35
N LYS A 32 5.16 13.17 6.16
CA LYS A 32 5.73 13.29 4.80
C LYS A 32 6.18 11.94 4.25
N ASP A 33 6.41 11.90 2.94
CA ASP A 33 6.99 10.72 2.30
C ASP A 33 8.38 10.42 2.87
N GLY A 34 8.65 9.15 3.17
CA GLY A 34 9.89 8.68 3.78
C GLY A 34 9.98 8.90 5.29
N GLU A 35 9.02 9.59 5.91
CA GLU A 35 8.92 9.70 7.36
C GLU A 35 8.11 8.52 7.92
N LYS A 36 8.63 7.91 9.00
CA LYS A 36 7.92 6.84 9.73
C LYS A 36 6.63 7.38 10.34
N HIS A 37 5.68 6.48 10.56
CA HIS A 37 4.44 6.81 11.27
C HIS A 37 4.71 7.43 12.66
N PRO A 38 4.04 8.53 13.05
CA PRO A 38 4.30 9.23 14.32
C PRO A 38 4.15 8.36 15.57
N PHE A 39 3.29 7.34 15.50
CA PHE A 39 3.06 6.40 16.59
C PHE A 39 3.94 5.14 16.54
N HIS A 40 4.75 4.95 15.50
CA HIS A 40 5.55 3.72 15.33
C HIS A 40 6.44 3.43 16.54
N GLU A 41 7.34 4.36 16.88
CA GLU A 41 8.29 4.20 17.99
C GLU A 41 7.58 4.00 19.33
N ARG A 42 6.52 4.78 19.59
CA ARG A 42 5.77 4.70 20.86
C ARG A 42 5.08 3.34 21.03
N LEU A 43 4.38 2.87 20.00
CA LEU A 43 3.63 1.60 20.03
C LEU A 43 4.54 0.38 19.90
N ASN A 44 5.76 0.57 19.38
CA ASN A 44 6.80 -0.45 19.46
C ASN A 44 7.31 -0.58 20.91
N CYS A 45 7.65 0.54 21.54
CA CYS A 45 8.19 0.59 22.90
C CYS A 45 7.23 0.04 23.98
N ASP A 46 5.92 0.24 23.83
CA ASP A 46 4.92 -0.29 24.77
C ASP A 46 4.44 -1.72 24.45
N GLY A 47 4.99 -2.32 23.38
CA GLY A 47 4.71 -3.69 22.95
C GLY A 47 3.38 -3.87 22.21
N THR A 48 2.63 -2.79 21.90
CA THR A 48 1.39 -2.90 21.12
C THR A 48 1.65 -3.45 19.71
N ILE A 49 2.72 -3.04 19.02
CA ILE A 49 3.06 -3.61 17.70
C ILE A 49 3.30 -5.11 17.77
N ASN A 50 4.13 -5.57 18.72
CA ASN A 50 4.38 -7.01 18.92
C ASN A 50 3.08 -7.75 19.18
N LYS A 51 2.17 -7.17 19.97
CA LYS A 51 0.90 -7.81 20.25
C LYS A 51 0.00 -7.91 19.02
N LEU A 52 -0.02 -6.89 18.16
CA LEU A 52 -0.75 -6.93 16.90
C LEU A 52 -0.18 -8.01 15.96
N ILE A 53 1.15 -8.14 15.90
CA ILE A 53 1.83 -9.19 15.15
C ILE A 53 1.47 -10.59 15.67
N ASP A 54 1.50 -10.78 16.99
CA ASP A 54 1.13 -12.07 17.61
C ASP A 54 -0.30 -12.47 17.24
N ILE A 55 -1.23 -11.51 17.24
CA ILE A 55 -2.63 -11.76 16.89
C ILE A 55 -2.78 -12.02 15.39
N PHE A 56 -2.06 -11.29 14.53
CA PHE A 56 -2.09 -11.52 13.08
C PHE A 56 -1.61 -12.94 12.72
N ASN A 57 -0.69 -13.50 13.49
CA ASN A 57 -0.20 -14.87 13.31
C ASN A 57 -1.07 -15.93 14.01
N ASP A 58 -2.09 -15.53 14.77
CA ASP A 58 -2.96 -16.42 15.53
C ASP A 58 -4.20 -16.78 14.71
N ILE A 59 -4.26 -18.03 14.24
CA ILE A 59 -5.35 -18.58 13.42
C ILE A 59 -6.71 -18.48 14.14
N ASP A 60 -6.72 -18.55 15.47
CA ASP A 60 -7.96 -18.50 16.24
C ASP A 60 -8.54 -17.07 16.31
N LYS A 61 -7.85 -16.07 15.72
CA LYS A 61 -8.25 -14.65 15.68
C LYS A 61 -8.39 -14.11 14.25
N GLU A 62 -8.69 -14.98 13.29
CA GLU A 62 -8.86 -14.61 11.88
C GLU A 62 -9.93 -13.51 11.67
N ASP A 63 -10.91 -13.42 12.58
CA ASP A 63 -11.98 -12.41 12.62
C ASP A 63 -11.48 -10.96 12.53
N ILE A 64 -10.28 -10.70 13.06
CA ILE A 64 -9.69 -9.34 13.12
C ILE A 64 -8.42 -9.19 12.28
N HIS A 65 -7.96 -10.22 11.57
CA HIS A 65 -6.71 -10.18 10.79
C HIS A 65 -6.72 -9.07 9.75
N PHE A 66 -7.83 -8.89 9.03
CA PHE A 66 -7.97 -7.84 8.01
C PHE A 66 -7.72 -6.44 8.59
N TYR A 67 -8.27 -6.15 9.76
CA TYR A 67 -8.12 -4.85 10.43
C TYR A 67 -6.71 -4.67 10.98
N ILE A 68 -6.13 -5.72 11.57
CA ILE A 68 -4.77 -5.70 12.09
C ILE A 68 -3.75 -5.50 10.97
N LYS A 69 -3.91 -6.17 9.82
CA LYS A 69 -3.10 -5.95 8.63
C LYS A 69 -3.07 -4.47 8.26
N ARG A 70 -4.24 -3.82 8.13
CA ARG A 70 -4.31 -2.38 7.81
C ARG A 70 -3.59 -1.54 8.86
N ILE A 71 -3.75 -1.83 10.15
CA ILE A 71 -3.04 -1.13 11.22
C ILE A 71 -1.51 -1.28 11.03
N LEU A 72 -1.03 -2.50 10.83
CA LEU A 72 0.39 -2.80 10.67
C LEU A 72 0.96 -2.07 9.45
N VAL A 73 0.29 -2.10 8.30
CA VAL A 73 0.72 -1.38 7.10
C VAL A 73 0.97 0.10 7.38
N PHE A 74 0.02 0.77 8.05
CA PHE A 74 0.14 2.19 8.36
C PHE A 74 1.24 2.46 9.39
N LEU A 75 1.36 1.61 10.42
CA LEU A 75 2.45 1.73 11.40
C LEU A 75 3.82 1.52 10.76
N PHE A 76 3.94 0.62 9.78
CA PHE A 76 5.17 0.32 9.07
C PHE A 76 5.40 1.18 7.81
N LYS A 77 4.64 2.25 7.61
CA LYS A 77 4.97 3.28 6.61
C LYS A 77 6.44 3.71 6.78
N ALA A 78 7.20 3.70 5.69
CA ALA A 78 8.62 4.05 5.65
C ALA A 78 9.49 3.28 6.68
N ALA A 79 9.04 2.10 7.13
CA ALA A 79 9.78 1.20 8.00
C ALA A 79 9.80 -0.22 7.41
N SER A 80 10.85 -0.97 7.74
CA SER A 80 10.94 -2.38 7.34
C SER A 80 9.87 -3.18 8.05
N LEU A 81 9.13 -4.01 7.32
CA LEU A 81 8.26 -4.99 7.95
C LEU A 81 9.11 -6.02 8.72
N PRO A 82 8.59 -6.56 9.83
CA PRO A 82 9.22 -7.70 10.50
C PRO A 82 9.17 -8.93 9.58
N SER A 83 10.27 -9.67 9.51
CA SER A 83 10.39 -10.86 8.65
C SER A 83 9.34 -11.94 8.93
N SER A 84 8.75 -11.95 10.14
CA SER A 84 7.70 -12.89 10.53
C SER A 84 6.35 -12.65 9.83
N ILE A 85 6.09 -11.43 9.33
CA ILE A 85 4.81 -11.07 8.69
C ILE A 85 4.96 -10.50 7.28
N GLU A 86 6.18 -10.15 6.87
CA GLU A 86 6.45 -9.45 5.60
C GLU A 86 5.81 -10.14 4.39
N SER A 87 6.08 -11.44 4.23
CA SER A 87 5.58 -12.20 3.09
C SER A 87 4.06 -12.26 3.05
N ASP A 88 3.41 -12.47 4.20
CA ASP A 88 1.96 -12.64 4.27
C ASP A 88 1.22 -11.33 4.04
N VAL A 89 1.67 -10.24 4.68
CA VAL A 89 1.13 -8.90 4.45
C VAL A 89 1.26 -8.49 2.99
N ILE A 90 2.46 -8.59 2.41
CA ILE A 90 2.69 -8.16 1.02
C ILE A 90 1.91 -9.03 0.03
N LYS A 91 1.86 -10.36 0.24
CA LYS A 91 1.09 -11.27 -0.61
C LYS A 91 -0.39 -10.91 -0.62
N GLU A 92 -0.97 -10.63 0.55
CA GLU A 92 -2.37 -10.28 0.66
C GLU A 92 -2.67 -8.92 -0.01
N LEU A 93 -1.84 -7.89 0.22
CA LEU A 93 -2.01 -6.59 -0.43
C LEU A 93 -1.97 -6.70 -1.96
N LYS A 94 -1.09 -7.52 -2.51
CA LYS A 94 -1.02 -7.78 -3.96
C LYS A 94 -2.27 -8.47 -4.49
N LEU A 95 -2.84 -9.42 -3.73
CA LEU A 95 -4.05 -10.16 -4.12
C LEU A 95 -5.26 -9.25 -4.27
N TRP A 96 -5.38 -8.24 -3.38
CA TRP A 96 -6.50 -7.30 -3.36
C TRP A 96 -6.24 -6.00 -4.12
N ASN A 97 -5.08 -5.88 -4.78
CA ASN A 97 -4.68 -4.66 -5.49
C ASN A 97 -4.67 -3.40 -4.58
N ASP A 98 -4.24 -3.58 -3.33
CA ASP A 98 -4.14 -2.51 -2.31
C ASP A 98 -2.92 -1.60 -2.58
N PHE A 99 -2.80 -1.05 -3.80
CA PHE A 99 -1.60 -0.36 -4.28
C PHE A 99 -1.18 0.83 -3.41
N LYS A 100 -2.15 1.53 -2.79
CA LYS A 100 -1.87 2.67 -1.91
C LYS A 100 -1.18 2.21 -0.62
N GLU A 101 -1.66 1.13 -0.02
CA GLU A 101 -1.07 0.47 1.14
C GLU A 101 0.31 -0.10 0.81
N ILE A 102 0.47 -0.73 -0.36
CA ILE A 102 1.80 -1.17 -0.83
C ILE A 102 2.74 0.04 -0.97
N ALA A 103 2.25 1.17 -1.48
CA ALA A 103 3.05 2.38 -1.62
C ALA A 103 3.55 2.91 -0.26
N LEU A 104 2.75 2.85 0.81
CA LEU A 104 3.22 3.23 2.16
C LEU A 104 4.42 2.39 2.62
N LEU A 105 4.37 1.08 2.37
CA LEU A 105 5.48 0.16 2.68
C LEU A 105 6.68 0.39 1.76
N ALA A 106 6.44 0.73 0.49
CA ALA A 106 7.47 1.01 -0.50
C ALA A 106 8.27 2.30 -0.21
N GLU A 107 7.89 3.10 0.79
CA GLU A 107 8.75 4.20 1.25
C GLU A 107 10.00 3.70 1.99
N CYS A 108 10.06 2.42 2.35
CA CYS A 108 11.25 1.77 2.88
C CYS A 108 11.86 0.82 1.83
N GLU A 109 13.10 1.08 1.43
CA GLU A 109 13.86 0.26 0.46
C GLU A 109 13.89 -1.22 0.85
N ALA A 110 14.01 -1.53 2.14
CA ALA A 110 14.10 -2.91 2.64
C ALA A 110 12.88 -3.78 2.24
N ASN A 111 11.71 -3.18 2.03
CA ASN A 111 10.50 -3.91 1.63
C ASN A 111 10.46 -4.19 0.11
N HIS A 112 11.33 -3.59 -0.70
CA HIS A 112 11.19 -3.58 -2.16
C HIS A 112 11.43 -4.94 -2.80
N GLU A 113 12.36 -5.74 -2.26
CA GLU A 113 12.59 -7.09 -2.77
C GLU A 113 11.31 -7.93 -2.68
N ALA A 114 10.64 -7.91 -1.52
CA ALA A 114 9.37 -8.61 -1.32
C ALA A 114 8.24 -8.03 -2.19
N ILE A 115 8.18 -6.71 -2.35
CA ILE A 115 7.18 -6.04 -3.22
C ILE A 115 7.39 -6.42 -4.69
N LEU A 116 8.62 -6.42 -5.21
CA LEU A 116 8.89 -6.73 -6.62
C LEU A 116 8.99 -8.23 -6.92
N LYS A 117 9.01 -9.07 -5.88
CA LYS A 117 9.05 -10.53 -6.01
C LYS A 117 7.99 -11.06 -6.98
N ASN A 118 8.39 -12.08 -7.75
CA ASN A 118 7.60 -12.74 -8.79
C ASN A 118 7.28 -11.86 -10.01
N ASN A 119 8.15 -10.88 -10.31
CA ASN A 119 7.98 -9.94 -11.43
C ASN A 119 6.72 -9.06 -11.28
N TYR A 120 6.42 -8.63 -10.05
CA TYR A 120 5.20 -7.88 -9.77
C TYR A 120 5.12 -6.57 -10.56
N GLU A 121 6.27 -5.98 -10.92
CA GLU A 121 6.35 -4.78 -11.76
C GLU A 121 5.68 -4.94 -13.13
N LYS A 122 5.61 -6.16 -13.68
CA LYS A 122 5.02 -6.40 -15.00
C LYS A 122 3.51 -6.26 -14.99
N LEU A 123 2.89 -6.54 -13.84
CA LEU A 123 1.44 -6.47 -13.62
C LEU A 123 0.94 -5.02 -13.46
N LEU A 124 1.83 -4.09 -13.09
CA LEU A 124 1.47 -2.68 -12.91
C LEU A 124 1.14 -2.03 -14.26
N LEU A 125 0.00 -1.38 -14.36
CA LEU A 125 -0.58 -0.72 -15.53
C LEU A 125 -0.97 -1.71 -16.65
N GLU A 126 -1.35 -2.94 -16.30
CA GLU A 126 -2.08 -3.81 -17.23
C GLU A 126 -3.49 -3.27 -17.50
N GLU A 127 -4.03 -3.51 -18.70
CA GLU A 127 -5.17 -2.76 -19.28
C GLU A 127 -6.52 -3.00 -18.60
N GLU A 128 -6.58 -3.88 -17.60
CA GLU A 128 -7.82 -4.36 -16.99
C GLU A 128 -8.31 -3.54 -15.78
N PHE A 129 -7.58 -2.50 -15.37
CA PHE A 129 -7.88 -1.75 -14.14
C PHE A 129 -8.76 -0.51 -14.36
N TRP A 130 -9.52 -0.15 -13.32
CA TRP A 130 -10.31 1.08 -13.26
C TRP A 130 -9.41 2.31 -13.12
N GLU A 131 -9.89 3.51 -13.48
CA GLU A 131 -9.06 4.74 -13.48
C GLU A 131 -8.43 5.07 -12.11
N TRP A 132 -9.14 4.80 -11.02
CA TRP A 132 -8.65 5.03 -9.65
C TRP A 132 -7.54 4.04 -9.25
N GLU A 133 -7.57 2.82 -9.78
CA GLU A 133 -6.51 1.82 -9.57
C GLU A 133 -5.25 2.23 -10.32
N THR A 134 -5.39 2.77 -11.54
CA THR A 134 -4.27 3.33 -12.31
C THR A 134 -3.54 4.43 -11.52
N LEU A 135 -4.28 5.34 -10.88
CA LEU A 135 -3.66 6.38 -10.05
C LEU A 135 -2.87 5.79 -8.87
N ASN A 136 -3.45 4.83 -8.15
CA ASN A 136 -2.76 4.20 -7.02
C ASN A 136 -1.54 3.38 -7.46
N GLN A 137 -1.57 2.78 -8.66
CA GLN A 137 -0.42 2.11 -9.26
C GLN A 137 0.69 3.11 -9.59
N LEU A 138 0.34 4.27 -10.16
CA LEU A 138 1.31 5.34 -10.42
C LEU A 138 1.95 5.86 -9.12
N VAL A 139 1.18 5.96 -8.03
CA VAL A 139 1.72 6.30 -6.71
C VAL A 139 2.75 5.26 -6.27
N LEU A 140 2.43 3.96 -6.34
CA LEU A 140 3.38 2.89 -6.01
C LEU A 140 4.65 2.94 -6.87
N ILE A 141 4.49 3.09 -8.19
CA ILE A 141 5.60 3.20 -9.15
C ILE A 141 6.51 4.37 -8.76
N HIS A 142 5.92 5.55 -8.56
CA HIS A 142 6.65 6.75 -8.18
C HIS A 142 7.40 6.56 -6.84
N THR A 143 6.76 5.92 -5.85
CA THR A 143 7.40 5.63 -4.57
C THR A 143 8.61 4.72 -4.73
N ILE A 144 8.51 3.63 -5.50
CA ILE A 144 9.65 2.73 -5.74
C ILE A 144 10.76 3.46 -6.49
N LEU A 145 10.43 4.27 -7.49
CA LEU A 145 11.43 5.08 -8.22
C LEU A 145 12.14 6.10 -7.32
N ARG A 146 11.46 6.60 -6.28
CA ARG A 146 11.98 7.62 -5.37
C ARG A 146 12.82 7.04 -4.21
N PHE A 147 12.40 5.90 -3.66
CA PHE A 147 12.99 5.32 -2.44
C PHE A 147 13.74 4.00 -2.66
N GLY A 148 13.69 3.43 -3.86
CA GLY A 148 14.40 2.21 -4.19
C GLY A 148 15.86 2.46 -4.52
N ASN A 149 16.70 1.43 -4.42
CA ASN A 149 18.05 1.50 -4.96
C ASN A 149 18.05 1.43 -6.50
N ASP A 150 19.24 1.59 -7.09
CA ASP A 150 19.45 1.55 -8.55
C ASP A 150 18.84 0.32 -9.24
N GLU A 151 18.87 -0.85 -8.62
CA GLU A 151 18.33 -2.08 -9.20
C GLU A 151 16.79 -2.04 -9.22
N ASN A 152 16.17 -1.74 -8.08
CA ASN A 152 14.70 -1.60 -7.98
C ASN A 152 14.18 -0.53 -8.94
N GLN A 153 14.86 0.63 -9.02
CA GLN A 153 14.51 1.71 -9.93
C GLN A 153 14.60 1.27 -11.39
N ARG A 154 15.68 0.57 -11.79
CA ARG A 154 15.86 0.08 -13.16
C ARG A 154 14.80 -0.94 -13.55
N ILE A 155 14.49 -1.89 -12.66
CA ILE A 155 13.46 -2.91 -12.89
C ILE A 155 12.11 -2.24 -13.20
N VAL A 156 11.68 -1.30 -12.33
CA VAL A 156 10.41 -0.60 -12.52
C VAL A 156 10.44 0.31 -13.74
N ALA A 157 11.49 1.11 -13.93
CA ALA A 157 11.60 2.03 -15.07
C ALA A 157 11.57 1.28 -16.41
N PHE A 158 12.25 0.14 -16.51
CA PHE A 158 12.25 -0.67 -17.72
C PHE A 158 10.87 -1.29 -17.99
N ALA A 159 10.21 -1.82 -16.96
CA ALA A 159 8.86 -2.38 -17.09
C ALA A 159 7.83 -1.33 -17.50
N MET A 160 7.98 -0.09 -17.00
CA MET A 160 7.03 1.00 -17.25
C MET A 160 7.27 1.73 -18.56
N LYS A 161 8.50 1.73 -19.10
CA LYS A 161 8.85 2.50 -20.31
C LYS A 161 7.87 2.28 -21.48
N PRO A 162 7.53 1.05 -21.91
CA PRO A 162 6.58 0.85 -23.00
C PRO A 162 5.17 1.36 -22.67
N LYS A 163 4.77 1.26 -21.40
CA LYS A 163 3.43 1.65 -20.93
C LYS A 163 3.29 3.17 -20.87
N VAL A 164 4.32 3.87 -20.37
CA VAL A 164 4.39 5.34 -20.37
C VAL A 164 4.48 5.87 -21.80
N GLU A 165 5.30 5.27 -22.67
CA GLU A 165 5.36 5.64 -24.09
C GLU A 165 3.99 5.51 -24.77
N LYS A 166 3.22 4.45 -24.45
CA LYS A 166 1.85 4.29 -24.92
C LYS A 166 0.92 5.42 -24.43
N LEU A 167 1.04 5.83 -23.16
CA LEU A 167 0.28 6.96 -22.60
C LEU A 167 0.65 8.30 -23.23
N THR A 168 1.83 8.46 -23.82
CA THR A 168 2.18 9.67 -24.60
C THR A 168 1.62 9.67 -26.02
N ASN A 169 1.05 8.54 -26.49
CA ASN A 169 0.52 8.44 -27.85
C ASN A 169 -0.87 9.07 -27.96
N GLN A 170 -0.97 10.15 -28.73
CA GLN A 170 -2.20 10.91 -28.95
C GLN A 170 -3.35 10.09 -29.58
N SER A 171 -3.06 9.08 -30.41
CA SER A 171 -4.12 8.24 -30.97
C SER A 171 -4.70 7.29 -29.91
N TYR A 172 -3.84 6.77 -29.03
CA TYR A 172 -4.26 5.93 -27.91
C TYR A 172 -5.06 6.71 -26.87
N ILE A 173 -4.62 7.93 -26.54
CA ILE A 173 -5.39 8.83 -25.65
C ILE A 173 -6.78 9.11 -26.22
N LYS A 174 -6.89 9.36 -27.54
CA LYS A 174 -8.19 9.55 -28.21
C LYS A 174 -9.09 8.30 -28.17
N GLU A 175 -8.51 7.12 -28.24
CA GLU A 175 -9.24 5.85 -28.11
C GLU A 175 -9.76 5.65 -26.68
N LEU A 176 -8.96 6.00 -25.67
CA LEU A 176 -9.38 6.01 -24.27
C LEU A 176 -10.49 7.04 -24.00
N GLU A 177 -10.40 8.24 -24.59
CA GLU A 177 -11.45 9.27 -24.54
C GLU A 177 -12.78 8.76 -25.14
N GLN A 178 -12.73 7.88 -26.14
CA GLN A 178 -13.93 7.33 -26.79
C GLN A 178 -14.53 6.15 -26.03
N ASN A 179 -13.71 5.33 -25.37
CA ASN A 179 -14.14 4.12 -24.67
C ASN A 179 -14.58 4.35 -23.21
N LYS A 180 -14.13 5.43 -22.56
CA LYS A 180 -14.52 5.76 -21.19
C LYS A 180 -15.22 7.13 -21.16
N ARG A 181 -16.28 7.26 -20.36
CA ARG A 181 -17.05 8.52 -20.21
C ARG A 181 -16.28 9.53 -19.35
N TRP A 182 -15.10 9.96 -19.79
CA TRP A 182 -14.33 11.00 -19.10
C TRP A 182 -15.15 12.30 -19.05
N HIS A 183 -15.33 12.87 -17.86
CA HIS A 183 -16.09 14.11 -17.72
C HIS A 183 -15.30 15.27 -18.35
N GLN A 184 -15.98 16.16 -19.08
CA GLN A 184 -15.37 17.22 -19.90
C GLN A 184 -14.35 18.12 -19.18
N ARG A 185 -14.39 18.21 -17.84
CA ARG A 185 -13.43 18.97 -17.03
C ARG A 185 -12.04 18.33 -16.98
N GLU A 186 -11.96 17.00 -16.96
CA GLU A 186 -10.68 16.27 -16.87
C GLU A 186 -9.94 16.32 -18.22
N MET A 187 -10.68 16.29 -19.33
CA MET A 187 -10.13 16.40 -20.68
C MET A 187 -9.48 17.77 -20.98
N GLN A 188 -9.91 18.85 -20.32
CA GLN A 188 -9.30 20.17 -20.52
C GLN A 188 -7.90 20.28 -19.89
N ILE A 189 -7.67 19.58 -18.78
CA ILE A 189 -6.39 19.60 -18.06
C ILE A 189 -5.31 18.83 -18.83
N ILE A 190 -5.67 17.68 -19.41
CA ILE A 190 -4.74 16.86 -20.19
C ILE A 190 -4.33 17.56 -21.50
N ARG A 191 -5.23 18.34 -22.11
CA ARG A 191 -4.98 19.07 -23.36
C ARG A 191 -4.15 20.34 -23.20
N SER A 192 -3.94 20.82 -21.98
CA SER A 192 -3.14 22.01 -21.70
C SER A 192 -1.71 21.72 -21.21
N CYS A 193 -1.33 20.44 -21.10
CA CYS A 193 0.04 19.97 -20.89
C CYS A 193 0.69 19.63 -22.24
#